data_AF-A0A2N8M7P6-F1
#
_entry.id   AF-A0A2N8M7P6-F1
#
_cell.length_a   1.000
_cell.length_b   1.000
_cell.length_c   1.000
_cell.angle_alpha   90.00
_cell.angle_beta   90.00
_cell.angle_gamma   90.00
#
_symmetry.space_group_name_H-M   'P 1'
#
loop_
_entity.id
_entity.type
_entity.pdbx_description
1 polymer ?
#
loop_
_entity_poly.entity_id
_entity_poly.type
_entity_poly.pdbx_seq_one_letter_code
_entity_poly.pdbx_strand_id
1 'polypeptide(L)' 'MRFPPEIIQHAIWLYIRFTLSFRDVEDLLAERGIMVSYETVRR' A
#
# COMPACT_ATOMS: atom_id res chain seq x y z
N MET A 1 7.39 -13.20 -2.02
CA MET A 1 6.47 -12.50 -2.94
C MET A 1 7.09 -11.16 -3.27
N ARG A 2 7.39 -10.87 -4.54
CA ARG A 2 8.03 -9.62 -4.93
C ARG A 2 6.96 -8.72 -5.52
N PHE A 3 6.55 -7.70 -4.76
CA PHE A 3 5.61 -6.70 -5.27
C PHE A 3 6.31 -5.91 -6.39
N PRO A 4 5.60 -5.61 -7.49
CA PRO A 4 6.14 -4.73 -8.52
C PRO A 4 6.52 -3.37 -7.91
N PRO A 5 7.64 -2.74 -8.33
CA PRO A 5 8.07 -1.44 -7.82
C PRO A 5 7.03 -0.32 -8.09
N GLU A 6 6.17 -0.53 -9.07
CA GLU A 6 5.03 0.30 -9.45
C GLU A 6 4.02 0.42 -8.30
N ILE A 7 3.75 -0.69 -7.62
CA ILE A 7 2.80 -0.76 -6.50
C ILE A 7 3.34 -0.02 -5.29
N ILE A 8 4.63 -0.21 -5.00
CA ILE A 8 5.31 0.44 -3.88
C ILE A 8 5.35 1.96 -4.10
N GLN A 9 5.69 2.40 -5.31
CA GLN A 9 5.68 3.83 -5.65
C GLN A 9 4.27 4.43 -5.58
N HIS A 10 3.25 3.70 -6.01
CA HIS A 10 1.87 4.17 -5.92
C HIS A 10 1.40 4.32 -4.46
N ALA A 11 1.72 3.33 -3.60
CA ALA A 11 1.43 3.38 -2.18
C ALA A 11 2.14 4.56 -1.49
N ILE A 12 3.43 4.77 -1.79
CA ILE A 12 4.20 5.90 -1.27
C ILE A 12 3.65 7.23 -1.77
N TRP A 13 3.29 7.33 -3.05
CA TRP A 13 2.71 8.54 -3.62
C TRP A 13 1.38 8.89 -2.94
N LEU A 14 0.50 7.91 -2.72
CA LEU A 14 -0.77 8.11 -2.02
C LEU A 14 -0.56 8.54 -0.56
N TYR A 15 0.39 7.91 0.14
CA TYR A 15 0.77 8.26 1.51
C TYR A 15 1.25 9.73 1.60
N ILE A 16 2.16 10.15 0.70
CA ILE A 16 2.73 11.50 0.72
C ILE A 16 1.72 12.55 0.22
N ARG A 17 0.94 12.22 -0.83
CA ARG A 17 0.05 13.17 -1.52
C ARG A 17 -1.19 13.50 -0.71
N PHE A 18 -1.75 12.50 -0.02
CA PHE A 18 -3.03 12.63 0.69
C PHE A 18 -2.88 12.54 2.20
N THR A 19 -1.65 12.39 2.74
CA THR A 19 -1.40 12.16 4.18
C THR A 19 -2.25 11.01 4.74
N LEU A 20 -2.52 10.01 3.90
CA LEU A 20 -3.43 8.91 4.23
C LEU A 20 -2.84 8.06 5.34
N SER A 21 -3.68 7.62 6.28
CA SER A 21 -3.25 6.64 7.27
C SER A 21 -2.89 5.34 6.55
N PHE A 22 -1.97 4.57 7.13
CA PHE A 22 -1.56 3.27 6.59
C PHE A 22 -2.77 2.39 6.24
N ARG A 23 -3.85 2.50 7.02
CA ARG A 23 -5.11 1.78 6.84
C ARG A 23 -5.88 2.18 5.57
N ASP A 24 -5.89 3.46 5.22
CA ASP A 24 -6.49 3.92 3.95
C ASP A 24 -5.64 3.50 2.75
N VAL A 25 -4.31 3.45 2.90
CA VAL A 25 -3.42 2.91 1.87
C VAL A 25 -3.64 1.41 1.69
N GLU A 26 -3.83 0.65 2.77
CA GLU A 26 -4.21 -0.77 2.71
C GLU A 26 -5.54 -0.97 1.98
N ASP A 27 -6.56 -0.16 2.29
CA ASP A 27 -7.87 -0.23 1.65
C ASP A 27 -7.77 0.06 0.14
N LEU A 28 -7.05 1.13 -0.25
CA LEU A 28 -6.82 1.48 -1.65
C LEU A 28 -6.02 0.42 -2.42
N LEU A 29 -5.04 -0.21 -1.77
CA LEU A 29 -4.29 -1.32 -2.36
C LEU A 29 -5.17 -2.57 -2.49
N ALA A 30 -6.02 -2.84 -1.50
CA ALA A 30 -6.99 -3.94 -1.54
C ALA A 30 -8.04 -3.75 -2.66
N GLU A 31 -8.54 -2.53 -2.87
CA GLU A 31 -9.42 -2.19 -4.01
C GLU A 31 -8.75 -2.44 -5.37
N ARG A 32 -7.42 -2.30 -5.44
CA ARG A 32 -6.61 -2.62 -6.64
C ARG A 32 -6.30 -4.12 -6.78
N GLY A 33 -6.81 -4.97 -5.89
CA GLY A 33 -6.53 -6.41 -5.85
C GLY A 33 -5.19 -6.77 -5.22
N ILE A 34 -4.56 -5.83 -4.51
CA ILE A 34 -3.25 -5.97 -3.88
C ILE A 34 -3.49 -6.05 -2.38
N MET A 35 -3.67 -7.27 -1.87
CA MET A 35 -3.70 -7.50 -0.42
C MET A 35 -2.31 -7.26 0.17
N VAL A 36 -2.05 -6.02 0.61
CA VAL A 36 -0.98 -5.72 1.55
C VAL A 36 -1.60 -5.81 2.94
N SER A 37 -1.38 -6.92 3.65
CA SER A 37 -1.74 -7.01 5.06
C SER A 37 -0.64 -6.39 5.91
N TYR A 38 -0.99 -5.61 6.93
CA TYR A 38 -0.09 -5.08 7.96
C TYR A 38 0.91 -6.11 8.51
N GLU A 39 0.54 -7.39 8.54
CA GLU A 39 1.42 -8.51 8.92
C GLU A 39 2.65 -8.67 7.99
N THR A 40 2.53 -8.31 6.71
CA THR A 40 3.64 -8.35 5.74
C THR A 40 4.64 -7.22 5.98
N VAL A 41 4.18 -6.06 6.44
CA VAL A 41 5.03 -4.90 6.72
C VAL A 41 5.74 -5.02 8.08
N ARG A 42 5.24 -5.86 8.99
CA ARG A 42 5.81 -6.05 10.33
C ARG A 42 6.83 -7.22 10.43
N ARG A 43 7.16 -7.92 9.34
CA ARG A 43 8.16 -9.01 9.34
C ARG A 43 9.43 -8.65 8.59
#